data_AF-A0A7H9AN77-F1
#
_entry.id   AF-A0A7H9AN77-F1
#
_cell.length_a   1.000
_cell.length_b   1.000
_cell.length_c   1.000
_cell.angle_alpha   90.00
_cell.angle_beta   90.00
_cell.angle_gamma   90.00
#
_symmetry.space_group_name_H-M   'P 1'
#
loop_
_entity.id
_entity.type
_entity.pdbx_description
1 polymer ?
#
loop_
_entity_poly.entity_id
_entity_poly.type
_entity_poly.pdbx_seq_one_letter_code
_entity_poly.pdbx_strand_id
1 'polypeptide(L)'
;MDTEKLTVPIFIDDIKKFTDFRMTRCTYFSVESDNPIPDWGLNIDDENIPLVLLGFEGIVTKPLGEKALFGSDKDIQAFFELIERDDNFYIDVNDIWFPNFLFGYEVPKTSVVFRVSTKLFNLGYRFRNDKIPSQKFIAACGNHLPEIYFSPLENNAFAQWEQLVIAEAKEIYPKNEALALPYSDDENLNA
;
A
#
# COMPACT_ATOMS: atom_id res chain seq x y z
N MET A 1 24.64 2.15 16.84
CA MET A 1 23.23 1.75 16.80
C MET A 1 22.84 1.72 15.34
N ASP A 2 22.68 0.53 14.76
CA ASP A 2 22.03 0.42 13.46
C ASP A 2 20.59 0.88 13.67
N THR A 3 20.26 2.07 13.16
CA THR A 3 18.87 2.49 12.99
C THR A 3 18.19 1.42 12.16
N GLU A 4 17.23 0.71 12.76
CA GLU A 4 16.37 -0.24 12.06
C GLU A 4 15.84 0.45 10.80
N LYS A 5 16.17 -0.11 9.64
CA LYS A 5 15.86 0.51 8.35
C LYS A 5 14.36 0.46 8.15
N LEU A 6 13.67 1.55 8.47
CA LEU A 6 12.22 1.66 8.27
C LEU A 6 11.87 1.38 6.81
N THR A 7 10.94 0.46 6.60
CA THR A 7 10.44 0.05 5.28
C THR A 7 8.93 0.12 5.23
N VAL A 8 8.38 0.15 4.02
CA VAL A 8 6.94 0.21 3.74
C VAL A 8 6.53 -1.11 3.07
N PRO A 9 5.47 -1.80 3.54
CA PRO A 9 4.86 -2.89 2.81
C PRO A 9 4.13 -2.37 1.58
N ILE A 10 4.40 -2.97 0.42
CA ILE A 10 3.74 -2.68 -0.85
C ILE A 10 3.24 -3.97 -1.49
N PHE A 11 2.11 -3.89 -2.18
CA PHE A 11 1.46 -5.02 -2.85
C PHE A 11 1.55 -4.83 -4.35
N ILE A 12 1.95 -5.86 -5.09
CA ILE A 12 1.90 -5.80 -6.55
C ILE A 12 0.43 -5.83 -6.99
N ASP A 13 -0.03 -4.77 -7.64
CA ASP A 13 -1.40 -4.66 -8.11
C ASP A 13 -1.49 -4.90 -9.62
N ASP A 14 -0.70 -4.17 -10.42
CA ASP A 14 -0.77 -4.27 -11.88
C ASP A 14 0.59 -4.00 -12.52
N ILE A 15 0.79 -4.48 -13.74
CA ILE A 15 2.02 -4.31 -14.51
C ILE A 15 1.67 -3.65 -15.83
N LYS A 16 2.10 -2.39 -15.99
CA LYS A 16 1.82 -1.60 -17.19
C LYS A 16 3.09 -1.22 -17.92
N LYS A 17 2.93 -0.93 -19.21
CA LYS A 17 3.94 -0.24 -20.00
C LYS A 17 3.63 1.26 -19.97
N PHE A 18 4.53 2.06 -19.40
CA PHE A 18 4.43 3.52 -19.42
C PHE A 18 5.43 4.05 -20.45
N THR A 19 4.92 4.57 -21.57
CA THR A 19 5.76 4.98 -22.72
C THR A 19 6.71 3.86 -23.17
N ASP A 20 8.02 4.03 -22.95
CA ASP A 20 9.07 3.12 -23.38
C ASP A 20 9.55 2.14 -22.28
N PHE A 21 9.03 2.25 -21.05
CA PHE A 21 9.49 1.43 -19.93
C PHE A 21 8.36 0.70 -19.21
N ARG A 22 8.66 -0.48 -18.68
CA ARG A 22 7.70 -1.28 -17.90
C ARG A 22 7.74 -0.84 -16.44
N MET A 23 6.56 -0.53 -15.92
CA MET A 23 6.34 -0.17 -14.53
C MET A 23 5.37 -1.15 -13.86
N THR A 24 5.58 -1.34 -12.58
CA THR A 24 4.69 -2.10 -11.71
C THR A 24 3.96 -1.09 -10.84
N ARG A 25 2.63 -1.06 -10.95
CA ARG A 25 1.76 -0.39 -9.99
C ARG A 25 1.74 -1.25 -8.74
N CYS A 26 2.12 -0.64 -7.64
CA CYS A 26 2.00 -1.24 -6.33
C CYS A 26 0.97 -0.45 -5.54
N THR A 27 0.34 -1.08 -4.56
CA THR A 27 -0.48 -0.39 -3.57
C THR A 27 0.18 -0.44 -2.19
N TYR A 28 -0.22 0.47 -1.31
CA TYR A 28 0.17 0.51 0.10
C TYR A 28 -0.99 1.04 0.94
N PHE A 29 -0.95 0.76 2.24
CA PHE A 29 -1.92 1.31 3.18
C PHE A 29 -1.44 2.66 3.74
N SER A 30 -2.34 3.62 3.80
CA SER A 30 -2.18 4.90 4.49
C SER A 30 -3.25 5.05 5.56
N VAL A 31 -2.93 5.80 6.61
CA VAL A 31 -3.89 6.40 7.53
C VAL A 31 -4.15 7.80 7.03
N GLU A 32 -5.40 8.15 6.82
CA GLU A 32 -5.77 9.46 6.26
C GLU A 32 -6.77 10.20 7.12
N SER A 33 -6.81 11.52 6.93
CA SER A 33 -7.84 12.39 7.49
C SER A 33 -8.13 13.57 6.57
N ASP A 34 -9.40 13.67 6.17
CA ASP A 34 -9.94 14.79 5.40
C ASP A 34 -10.46 15.93 6.29
N ASN A 35 -10.71 15.62 7.57
CA ASN A 35 -11.24 16.59 8.52
C ASN A 35 -10.12 17.45 9.13
N PRO A 36 -10.37 18.73 9.42
CA PRO A 36 -9.46 19.51 10.23
C PRO A 36 -9.33 18.90 11.62
N ILE A 37 -8.13 18.49 11.99
CA ILE A 37 -7.85 18.01 13.35
C ILE A 37 -7.26 19.17 14.16
N PRO A 38 -8.03 19.79 15.07
CA PRO A 38 -7.51 20.81 15.96
C PRO A 38 -6.56 20.20 16.99
N ASP A 39 -5.76 21.05 17.64
CA ASP A 39 -4.88 20.66 18.75
C ASP A 39 -3.87 19.57 18.40
N TRP A 40 -3.51 19.44 17.12
CA TRP A 40 -2.41 18.59 16.70
C TRP A 40 -1.07 19.21 17.08
N GLY A 41 -0.07 18.37 17.28
CA GLY A 41 1.27 18.77 17.68
C GLY A 41 2.34 18.19 16.78
N LEU A 42 3.26 19.01 16.30
CA LEU A 42 4.50 18.54 15.71
C LEU A 42 5.62 18.66 16.74
N ASN A 43 6.22 17.54 17.10
CA ASN A 43 7.38 17.51 17.99
C ASN A 43 8.66 17.77 17.19
N ILE A 44 9.35 18.88 17.46
CA ILE A 44 10.66 19.23 16.89
C ILE A 44 11.58 19.62 18.05
N ASP A 45 12.71 18.92 18.21
CA ASP A 45 13.74 19.24 19.22
C ASP A 45 13.15 19.54 20.61
N ASP A 46 12.33 18.62 21.11
CA ASP A 46 11.59 18.68 22.40
C ASP A 46 10.50 19.77 22.52
N GLU A 47 10.31 20.59 21.49
CA GLU A 47 9.20 21.56 21.42
C GLU A 47 7.99 20.93 20.73
N ASN A 48 6.80 21.13 21.32
CA ASN A 48 5.54 20.76 20.68
C ASN A 48 4.93 21.99 20.00
N ILE A 49 4.97 22.03 18.68
CA ILE A 49 4.42 23.12 17.87
C ILE A 49 2.92 22.85 17.64
N PRO A 50 2.01 23.67 18.20
CA PRO A 50 0.58 23.49 18.01
C PRO A 50 0.18 23.88 16.58
N LEU A 51 -0.59 23.02 15.92
CA LEU A 51 -1.05 23.23 14.55
C LEU A 51 -2.42 22.59 14.33
N VAL A 52 -3.13 23.08 13.31
CA VAL A 52 -4.32 22.38 12.78
C VAL A 52 -3.86 21.53 11.62
N LEU A 53 -4.14 20.23 11.70
CA LEU A 53 -3.81 19.29 10.63
C LEU A 53 -4.92 19.30 9.57
N LEU A 54 -4.53 19.39 8.29
CA LEU A 54 -5.43 19.41 7.14
C LEU A 54 -4.85 18.54 6.02
N GLY A 55 -5.63 17.59 5.49
CA GLY A 55 -5.19 16.70 4.42
C GLY A 55 -4.02 15.82 4.86
N PHE A 56 -4.28 14.97 5.87
CA PHE A 56 -3.27 14.10 6.44
C PHE A 56 -3.15 12.79 5.68
N GLU A 57 -1.91 12.37 5.39
CA GLU A 57 -1.57 11.04 4.87
C GLU A 57 -0.38 10.49 5.67
N GLY A 58 -0.62 9.44 6.45
CA GLY A 58 0.37 8.70 7.22
C GLY A 58 0.62 7.32 6.63
N ILE A 59 1.84 7.05 6.15
CA ILE A 59 2.16 5.76 5.53
C ILE A 59 2.28 4.67 6.58
N VAL A 60 1.53 3.57 6.43
CA VAL A 60 1.60 2.42 7.33
C VAL A 60 2.89 1.65 7.07
N THR A 61 3.71 1.48 8.11
CA THR A 61 5.04 0.84 8.00
C THR A 61 5.16 -0.46 8.79
N LYS A 62 4.42 -0.62 9.89
CA LYS A 62 4.51 -1.78 10.77
C LYS A 62 3.23 -1.93 11.61
N PRO A 63 2.96 -3.12 12.17
CA PRO A 63 1.84 -3.29 13.11
C PRO A 63 2.08 -2.54 14.43
N LEU A 64 1.06 -2.57 15.29
CA LEU A 64 1.14 -2.02 16.63
C LEU A 64 2.23 -2.68 17.48
N GLY A 65 2.83 -1.90 18.38
CA GLY A 65 3.87 -2.37 19.31
C GLY A 65 5.28 -2.37 18.71
N GLU A 66 6.13 -3.28 19.20
CA GLU A 66 7.55 -3.38 18.84
C GLU A 66 7.83 -4.31 17.65
N LYS A 67 6.78 -4.86 17.02
CA LYS A 67 6.92 -5.77 15.87
C LYS A 67 7.36 -5.00 14.62
N ALA A 68 8.32 -5.56 13.88
CA ALA A 68 8.82 -4.96 12.65
C ALA A 68 7.90 -5.19 11.43
N LEU A 69 7.21 -6.34 11.37
CA LEU A 69 6.43 -6.80 10.22
C LEU A 69 5.04 -7.29 10.65
N PHE A 70 4.07 -7.22 9.74
CA PHE A 70 2.76 -7.84 9.93
C PHE A 70 2.89 -9.37 9.85
N GLY A 71 2.86 -10.03 11.01
CA GLY A 71 3.12 -11.46 11.12
C GLY A 71 1.87 -12.34 11.01
N SER A 72 0.69 -11.75 11.12
CA SER A 72 -0.60 -12.44 11.13
C SER A 72 -1.72 -11.51 10.67
N ASP A 73 -2.83 -12.11 10.24
CA ASP A 73 -4.12 -11.47 10.02
C ASP A 73 -4.56 -10.61 11.23
N LYS A 74 -4.34 -11.10 12.45
CA LYS A 74 -4.67 -10.39 13.70
C LYS A 74 -3.87 -9.10 13.87
N ASP A 75 -2.63 -9.05 13.39
CA ASP A 75 -1.82 -7.83 13.45
C ASP A 75 -2.39 -6.72 12.56
N ILE A 76 -2.95 -7.11 11.41
CA ILE A 76 -3.58 -6.21 10.45
C ILE A 76 -4.91 -5.72 11.03
N GLN A 77 -5.76 -6.66 11.45
CA GLN A 77 -7.07 -6.35 12.04
C GLN A 77 -6.94 -5.43 13.25
N ALA A 78 -6.04 -5.73 14.19
CA ALA A 78 -5.84 -4.91 15.38
C ALA A 78 -5.33 -3.49 15.06
N PHE A 79 -4.52 -3.34 13.99
CA PHE A 79 -4.10 -2.01 13.54
C PHE A 79 -5.28 -1.22 12.98
N PHE A 80 -6.07 -1.83 12.10
CA PHE A 80 -7.20 -1.18 11.42
C PHE A 80 -8.27 -0.78 12.44
N GLU A 81 -8.65 -1.71 13.32
CA GLU A 81 -9.59 -1.45 14.42
C GLU A 81 -9.11 -0.37 15.39
N LEU A 82 -7.80 -0.15 15.55
CA LEU A 82 -7.30 0.93 16.39
C LEU A 82 -7.48 2.28 15.70
N ILE A 83 -7.15 2.37 14.41
CA ILE A 83 -7.25 3.60 13.63
C ILE A 83 -8.72 4.02 13.48
N GLU A 84 -9.58 3.08 13.12
CA GLU A 84 -11.01 3.32 12.85
C GLU A 84 -11.84 3.57 14.13
N ARG A 85 -11.24 3.52 15.33
CA ARG A 85 -11.91 3.96 16.58
C ARG A 85 -12.09 5.46 16.66
N ASP A 86 -11.27 6.22 15.96
CA ASP A 86 -11.37 7.66 15.88
C ASP A 86 -12.00 8.03 14.53
N ASP A 87 -13.18 8.63 14.57
CA ASP A 87 -13.95 9.01 13.38
C ASP A 87 -13.21 10.01 12.47
N ASN A 88 -12.11 10.61 12.94
CA ASN A 88 -11.28 11.49 12.12
C ASN A 88 -10.30 10.74 11.22
N PHE A 89 -10.02 9.47 11.49
CA PHE A 89 -9.04 8.68 10.74
C PHE A 89 -9.68 7.48 10.05
N TYR A 90 -9.18 7.18 8.86
CA TYR A 90 -9.54 5.97 8.13
C TYR A 90 -8.30 5.36 7.47
N ILE A 91 -8.40 4.07 7.13
CA ILE A 91 -7.39 3.40 6.31
C ILE A 91 -7.74 3.57 4.84
N ASP A 92 -6.79 4.00 4.02
CA ASP A 92 -6.93 4.03 2.57
C ASP A 92 -5.88 3.16 1.87
N VAL A 93 -6.16 2.82 0.62
CA VAL A 93 -5.28 2.06 -0.29
C VAL A 93 -4.84 2.98 -1.42
N ASN A 94 -3.60 3.44 -1.33
CA ASN A 94 -3.01 4.29 -2.35
C ASN A 94 -2.09 3.52 -3.29
N ASP A 95 -1.86 4.09 -4.48
CA ASP A 95 -0.97 3.52 -5.49
C ASP A 95 0.40 4.21 -5.55
N ILE A 96 1.42 3.46 -5.95
CA ILE A 96 2.76 3.94 -6.22
C ILE A 96 3.36 3.15 -7.38
N TRP A 97 4.20 3.80 -8.18
CA TRP A 97 4.76 3.20 -9.39
C TRP A 97 6.26 2.97 -9.27
N PHE A 98 6.70 1.76 -9.56
CA PHE A 98 8.11 1.37 -9.54
C PHE A 98 8.55 0.74 -10.86
N PRO A 99 9.79 0.99 -11.33
CA PRO A 99 10.35 0.27 -12.48
C PRO A 99 10.46 -1.24 -12.23
N ASN A 100 10.12 -2.06 -13.23
CA ASN A 100 10.11 -3.52 -13.09
C ASN A 100 11.47 -4.12 -12.69
N PHE A 101 12.58 -3.51 -13.12
CA PHE A 101 13.92 -4.01 -12.82
C PHE A 101 14.21 -4.05 -11.32
N LEU A 102 13.48 -3.28 -10.50
CA LEU A 102 13.63 -3.29 -9.05
C LEU A 102 13.22 -4.63 -8.43
N PHE A 103 12.27 -5.34 -9.03
CA PHE A 103 11.72 -6.57 -8.47
C PHE A 103 12.55 -7.82 -8.79
N GLY A 104 13.60 -7.72 -9.61
CA GLY A 104 14.46 -8.86 -9.96
C GLY A 104 13.79 -9.96 -10.82
N TYR A 105 12.55 -9.75 -11.27
CA TYR A 105 11.80 -10.65 -12.15
C TYR A 105 11.54 -9.99 -13.50
N GLU A 106 11.39 -10.79 -14.57
CA GLU A 106 10.92 -10.27 -15.87
C GLU A 106 9.49 -9.68 -15.77
N VAL A 107 8.65 -10.27 -14.90
CA VAL A 107 7.27 -9.86 -14.61
C VAL A 107 6.95 -10.21 -13.15
N PRO A 108 6.72 -9.22 -12.25
CA PRO A 108 6.26 -9.49 -10.89
C PRO A 108 4.92 -10.26 -10.87
N LYS A 109 4.63 -10.99 -9.79
CA LYS A 109 3.33 -11.64 -9.61
C LYS A 109 2.41 -10.71 -8.82
N THR A 110 1.16 -10.57 -9.24
CA THR A 110 0.13 -9.78 -8.54
C THR A 110 -0.19 -10.36 -7.16
N SER A 111 -0.68 -9.50 -6.28
CA SER A 111 -1.03 -9.80 -4.88
C SER A 111 0.16 -10.28 -4.04
N VAL A 112 1.39 -10.02 -4.47
CA VAL A 112 2.61 -10.35 -3.73
C VAL A 112 3.07 -9.16 -2.90
N VAL A 113 3.49 -9.41 -1.66
CA VAL A 113 3.95 -8.38 -0.73
C VAL A 113 5.47 -8.22 -0.77
N PHE A 114 5.92 -6.99 -1.02
CA PHE A 114 7.31 -6.56 -0.92
C PHE A 114 7.46 -5.52 0.17
N ARG A 115 8.68 -5.36 0.68
CA ARG A 115 9.10 -4.24 1.50
C ARG A 115 10.02 -3.34 0.69
N VAL A 116 9.75 -2.05 0.73
CA VAL A 116 10.56 -1.02 0.09
C VAL A 116 11.12 -0.07 1.13
N SER A 117 12.38 0.36 0.98
CA SER A 117 12.95 1.36 1.88
C SER A 117 12.17 2.68 1.81
N THR A 118 12.16 3.44 2.89
CA THR A 118 11.57 4.79 2.91
C THR A 118 12.20 5.74 1.89
N LYS A 119 13.49 5.58 1.57
CA LYS A 119 14.18 6.37 0.54
C LYS A 119 13.63 6.09 -0.85
N LEU A 120 13.52 4.81 -1.22
CA LEU A 120 12.98 4.40 -2.51
C LEU A 120 11.47 4.67 -2.58
N PHE A 121 10.74 4.49 -1.48
CA PHE A 121 9.34 4.88 -1.36
C PHE A 121 9.14 6.38 -1.61
N ASN A 122 9.95 7.23 -0.99
CA ASN A 122 9.89 8.68 -1.20
C ASN A 122 10.14 9.07 -2.67
N LEU A 123 11.05 8.37 -3.36
CA LEU A 123 11.25 8.59 -4.79
C LEU A 123 9.98 8.25 -5.59
N GLY A 124 9.37 7.09 -5.34
CA GLY A 124 8.13 6.70 -6.00
C GLY A 124 6.97 7.66 -5.69
N TYR A 125 6.85 8.11 -4.43
CA TYR A 125 5.85 9.08 -3.99
C TYR A 125 6.02 10.44 -4.69
N ARG A 126 7.26 10.92 -4.80
CA ARG A 126 7.57 12.15 -5.54
C ARG A 126 7.29 12.01 -7.03
N PHE A 127 7.51 10.83 -7.61
CA PHE A 127 7.18 10.58 -9.01
C PHE A 127 5.66 10.56 -9.24
N ARG A 128 4.90 9.86 -8.39
CA ARG A 128 3.42 9.82 -8.42
C ARG A 128 2.82 11.23 -8.40
N ASN A 129 3.38 12.11 -7.58
CA ASN A 129 2.89 13.48 -7.38
C ASN A 129 3.52 14.52 -8.32
N ASP A 130 4.04 14.10 -9.48
CA ASP A 130 4.66 14.94 -10.51
C ASP A 130 5.79 15.87 -10.00
N LYS A 131 6.46 15.50 -8.88
CA LYS A 131 7.56 16.29 -8.30
C LYS A 131 8.92 15.97 -8.91
N ILE A 132 9.03 14.86 -9.65
CA ILE A 132 10.24 14.50 -10.39
C ILE A 132 9.87 13.92 -11.77
N PRO A 133 10.60 14.29 -12.83
CA PRO A 133 10.34 13.75 -14.16
C PRO A 133 10.79 12.29 -14.26
N SER A 134 10.14 11.52 -15.15
CA SER A 134 10.36 10.09 -15.35
C SER A 134 11.83 9.70 -15.53
N GLN A 135 12.58 10.41 -16.37
CA GLN A 135 14.00 10.13 -16.61
C GLN A 135 14.86 10.23 -15.35
N LYS A 136 14.61 11.26 -14.51
CA LYS A 136 15.34 11.43 -13.23
C LYS A 136 14.94 10.36 -12.22
N PHE A 137 13.64 10.01 -12.18
CA PHE A 137 13.13 8.96 -11.31
C PHE A 137 13.78 7.61 -11.63
N ILE A 138 13.75 7.18 -12.89
CA ILE A 138 14.32 5.89 -13.34
C ILE A 138 15.82 5.82 -13.02
N ALA A 139 16.57 6.87 -13.34
CA ALA A 139 18.00 6.94 -13.04
C ALA A 139 18.28 6.86 -11.53
N ALA A 140 17.47 7.54 -10.71
CA ALA A 140 17.59 7.47 -9.26
C ALA A 140 17.30 6.05 -8.73
N CYS A 141 16.25 5.40 -9.20
CA CYS A 141 15.91 4.02 -8.83
C CYS A 141 17.07 3.03 -9.07
N GLY A 142 17.84 3.22 -10.15
CA GLY A 142 19.01 2.39 -10.44
C GLY A 142 20.09 2.42 -9.35
N ASN A 143 20.18 3.51 -8.58
CA ASN A 143 21.14 3.66 -7.48
C ASN A 143 20.66 3.05 -6.15
N HIS A 144 19.43 2.56 -6.08
CA HIS A 144 18.79 2.05 -4.86
C HIS A 144 18.55 0.52 -4.92
N LEU A 145 19.42 -0.22 -5.61
CA LEU A 145 19.39 -1.69 -5.61
C LEU A 145 20.35 -2.25 -4.54
N PRO A 146 19.95 -3.20 -3.67
CA PRO A 146 18.61 -3.76 -3.46
C PRO A 146 17.90 -3.10 -2.25
N GLU A 147 17.09 -2.06 -2.48
CA GLU A 147 16.26 -1.42 -1.45
C GLU A 147 14.79 -1.89 -1.46
N ILE A 148 14.51 -2.96 -2.21
CA ILE A 148 13.23 -3.66 -2.27
C ILE A 148 13.45 -5.17 -2.09
N TYR A 149 12.60 -5.84 -1.31
CA TYR A 149 12.70 -7.27 -1.05
C TYR A 149 11.33 -7.92 -0.82
N PHE A 150 11.19 -9.18 -1.23
CA PHE A 150 9.99 -9.97 -0.99
C PHE A 150 9.82 -10.25 0.51
N SER A 151 8.58 -10.14 1.03
CA SER A 151 8.25 -10.41 2.43
C SER A 151 7.34 -11.65 2.54
N PRO A 152 7.91 -12.87 2.70
CA PRO A 152 7.10 -14.09 2.78
C PRO A 152 6.13 -14.09 3.95
N LEU A 153 6.55 -13.53 5.08
CA LEU A 153 5.75 -13.48 6.30
C LEU A 153 4.49 -12.63 6.09
N GLU A 154 4.68 -11.40 5.61
CA GLU A 154 3.55 -10.49 5.38
C GLU A 154 2.69 -10.96 4.23
N ASN A 155 3.28 -11.53 3.18
CA ASN A 155 2.54 -12.13 2.08
C ASN A 155 1.52 -13.17 2.58
N ASN A 156 1.90 -14.01 3.54
CA ASN A 156 0.98 -14.98 4.13
C ASN A 156 -0.05 -14.31 5.05
N ALA A 157 0.37 -13.35 5.87
CA ALA A 157 -0.52 -12.63 6.78
C ALA A 157 -1.63 -11.87 6.04
N PHE A 158 -1.27 -11.10 5.01
CA PHE A 158 -2.23 -10.35 4.20
C PHE A 158 -3.13 -11.26 3.36
N ALA A 159 -2.60 -12.38 2.82
CA ALA A 159 -3.44 -13.35 2.11
C ALA A 159 -4.48 -14.01 3.03
N GLN A 160 -4.13 -14.28 4.30
CA GLN A 160 -5.08 -14.79 5.30
C GLN A 160 -6.13 -13.74 5.65
N TRP A 161 -5.70 -12.51 5.91
CA TRP A 161 -6.60 -11.40 6.21
C TRP A 161 -7.59 -11.13 5.06
N GLU A 162 -7.13 -11.09 3.81
CA GLU A 162 -8.00 -10.89 2.64
C GLU A 162 -9.09 -11.97 2.55
N GLN A 163 -8.75 -13.23 2.83
CA GLN A 163 -9.73 -14.32 2.85
C GLN A 163 -10.79 -14.14 3.94
N LEU A 164 -10.40 -13.63 5.12
CA LEU A 164 -11.33 -13.34 6.21
C LEU A 164 -12.29 -12.21 5.83
N VAL A 165 -11.76 -11.10 5.34
CA VAL A 165 -12.58 -9.95 4.89
C VAL A 165 -13.57 -10.36 3.80
N ILE A 166 -13.12 -11.16 2.83
CA ILE A 166 -14.02 -11.69 1.78
C ILE A 166 -15.10 -12.61 2.36
N ALA A 167 -14.77 -13.43 3.35
CA ALA A 167 -15.72 -14.33 4.00
C ALA A 167 -16.78 -13.53 4.78
N GLU A 168 -16.36 -12.56 5.58
CA GLU A 168 -17.24 -11.68 6.35
C GLU A 168 -18.14 -10.85 5.43
N ALA A 169 -17.59 -10.27 4.37
CA ALA A 169 -18.37 -9.51 3.39
C ALA A 169 -19.47 -10.35 2.72
N LYS A 170 -19.19 -11.63 2.43
CA LYS A 170 -20.19 -12.56 1.87
C LYS A 170 -21.28 -12.94 2.87
N GLU A 171 -20.98 -12.96 4.17
CA GLU A 171 -21.95 -13.25 5.22
C GLU A 171 -22.90 -12.07 5.44
N ILE A 172 -22.36 -10.84 5.47
CA ILE A 172 -23.14 -9.61 5.67
C ILE A 172 -23.98 -9.28 4.42
N TYR A 173 -23.41 -9.48 3.22
CA TYR A 173 -24.06 -9.25 1.95
C TYR A 173 -24.20 -10.56 1.17
N PRO A 174 -25.14 -11.45 1.56
CA PRO A 174 -25.36 -12.68 0.83
C PRO A 174 -25.74 -12.32 -0.61
N LYS A 175 -25.04 -12.93 -1.58
CA LYS A 175 -25.30 -12.69 -3.01
C LYS A 175 -26.79 -12.92 -3.27
N ASN A 176 -27.48 -11.87 -3.72
CA ASN A 176 -28.87 -11.99 -4.13
C ASN A 176 -28.91 -12.75 -5.46
N GLU A 177 -29.30 -14.03 -5.42
CA GLU A 177 -29.40 -14.89 -6.60
C GLU A 177 -30.35 -14.32 -7.67
N ALA A 178 -31.35 -13.51 -7.27
CA ALA A 178 -32.26 -12.86 -8.21
C ALA A 178 -31.62 -11.67 -8.96
N LEU A 179 -30.48 -11.16 -8.49
CA LEU A 179 -29.68 -10.12 -9.14
C LEU A 179 -28.39 -10.68 -9.75
N ALA A 180 -28.17 -12.00 -9.66
CA ALA A 180 -27.07 -12.64 -10.36
C ALA A 180 -27.29 -12.42 -11.86
N LEU A 181 -26.38 -11.64 -12.48
CA LEU A 181 -26.40 -11.44 -13.91
C LEU A 181 -26.34 -12.82 -14.57
N PRO A 182 -27.33 -13.19 -15.41
CA PRO A 182 -27.23 -14.41 -16.18
C PRO A 182 -25.99 -14.27 -17.07
N TYR A 183 -25.06 -15.19 -16.95
CA TYR A 183 -24.04 -15.37 -17.98
C TYR A 183 -24.78 -15.80 -19.25
N SER A 184 -24.99 -14.87 -20.18
CA SER A 184 -25.39 -15.22 -21.54
C SER A 184 -24.12 -15.67 -22.24
N ASP A 185 -24.01 -16.98 -22.47
CA ASP A 185 -23.02 -17.57 -23.39
C ASP A 185 -23.37 -17.17 -24.84
N ASP A 186 -23.28 -15.88 -25.16
CA ASP A 186 -23.34 -15.38 -26.54
C ASP A 186 -21.92 -15.28 -27.11
N GLU A 187 -21.15 -16.37 -27.00
CA GLU A 187 -20.04 -16.66 -27.94
C GLU A 187 -20.60 -17.51 -29.08
N ASN A 188 -21.43 -16.91 -29.93
CA ASN A 188 -21.72 -17.42 -31.27
C ASN A 188 -22.16 -16.28 -32.21
N LEU A 189 -21.32 -15.26 -32.33
CA LEU A 189 -21.38 -14.31 -33.45
C LEU A 189 -19.96 -14.07 -33.96
N ASN A 190 -19.51 -14.95 -34.85
CA ASN A 190 -18.85 -14.61 -36.11
C ASN A 190 -18.65 -15.89 -36.92
N ALA A 191 -19.68 -16.19 -37.72
CA ALA A 191 -19.54 -16.91 -38.98
C ALA A 191 -18.83 -16.04 -40.02
#